data_AF-A0A7V8YUN5-F1
#
_entry.id   AF-A0A7V8YUN5-F1
#
_cell.length_a   1.000
_cell.length_b   1.000
_cell.length_c   1.000
_cell.angle_alpha   90.00
_cell.angle_beta   90.00
_cell.angle_gamma   90.00
#
_symmetry.space_group_name_H-M   'P 1'
#
loop_
_entity.id
_entity.type
_entity.pdbx_description
1 polymer ?
#
loop_
_entity_poly.entity_id
_entity_poly.type
_entity_poly.pdbx_seq_one_letter_code
_entity_poly.pdbx_strand_id
1 'polypeptide(L)'
;MKPKLLIVGRTRFTFPLGETLERRFDALSAELEWRQMGTGRSSDPRFALAPPFPLRRLDGLAFYLALPFRVARELRRFRPDAVLAQGLQETALVLLARALARLPTKVIADVHGDWRAPTRLYGSRARRLLDPPADALARIGL
;
A
#
# COMPACT_ATOMS: atom_id res chain seq x y z
N MET A 1 7.48 11.21 -21.94
CA MET A 1 7.45 11.34 -20.46
C MET A 1 7.09 9.98 -19.87
N LYS A 2 7.74 9.55 -18.78
CA LYS A 2 7.41 8.26 -18.13
C LYS A 2 6.13 8.42 -17.30
N PRO A 3 5.22 7.42 -17.28
CA PRO A 3 4.04 7.49 -16.43
C PRO A 3 4.44 7.39 -14.95
N LYS A 4 3.69 8.09 -14.10
CA LYS A 4 3.90 8.17 -12.65
C LYS A 4 3.06 7.13 -11.92
N LEU A 5 3.70 6.22 -11.21
CA LEU A 5 3.03 5.15 -10.47
C LEU A 5 3.28 5.25 -8.97
N LEU A 6 2.20 5.28 -8.18
CA LEU A 6 2.29 5.10 -6.73
C LEU A 6 1.93 3.65 -6.38
N ILE A 7 2.85 2.91 -5.79
CA ILE A 7 2.61 1.53 -5.35
C ILE A 7 2.31 1.54 -3.85
N VAL A 8 1.19 0.95 -3.46
CA VAL A 8 0.67 0.95 -2.09
C VAL A 8 0.54 -0.48 -1.58
N GLY A 9 1.35 -0.80 -0.56
CA GLY A 9 1.29 -2.06 0.16
C GLY A 9 2.06 -1.98 1.47
N ARG A 10 1.77 -2.90 2.39
CA ARG A 10 2.51 -3.00 3.65
C ARG A 10 3.72 -3.91 3.49
N THR A 11 4.76 -3.40 2.82
CA THR A 11 6.08 -4.04 2.77
C THR A 11 7.00 -3.38 3.80
N ARG A 12 7.74 -4.18 4.56
CA ARG A 12 8.80 -3.67 5.43
C ARG A 12 10.11 -3.69 4.66
N PHE A 13 10.64 -2.50 4.40
CA PHE A 13 11.93 -2.34 3.74
C PHE A 13 13.04 -2.21 4.78
N THR A 14 14.15 -2.91 4.52
CA THR A 14 15.41 -2.76 5.23
C THR A 14 16.40 -2.16 4.24
N PHE A 15 17.17 -1.17 4.68
CA PHE A 15 18.19 -0.50 3.86
C PHE A 15 19.59 -0.80 4.43
N PRO A 16 20.62 -0.98 3.58
CA PRO A 16 20.57 -0.96 2.12
C PRO A 16 19.70 -2.09 1.54
N LEU A 17 19.15 -1.88 0.34
CA LEU A 17 18.30 -2.88 -0.29
C LEU A 17 19.17 -4.09 -0.67
N GLY A 18 18.58 -5.29 -0.66
CA GLY A 18 19.26 -6.46 -1.22
C GLY A 18 19.37 -6.34 -2.74
N GLU A 19 20.43 -6.90 -3.33
CA GLU A 19 20.75 -6.83 -4.76
C GLU A 19 19.55 -7.14 -5.69
N THR A 20 18.76 -8.16 -5.36
CA THR A 20 17.58 -8.53 -6.15
C THR A 20 16.47 -7.48 -6.11
N LEU A 21 16.28 -6.80 -4.97
CA LEU A 21 15.33 -5.70 -4.86
C LEU A 21 15.83 -4.46 -5.61
N GLU A 22 17.13 -4.16 -5.51
CA GLU A 22 17.75 -3.07 -6.27
C GLU A 22 17.55 -3.28 -7.77
N ARG A 23 17.94 -4.44 -8.31
CA ARG A 23 17.72 -4.80 -9.72
C ARG A 23 16.26 -4.62 -10.16
N ARG A 24 15.30 -5.04 -9.33
CA ARG A 24 13.87 -4.87 -9.61
C ARG A 24 13.49 -3.39 -9.71
N PHE A 25 13.93 -2.57 -8.76
CA PHE A 25 13.58 -1.15 -8.72
C PHE A 25 14.28 -0.34 -9.81
N ASP A 26 15.49 -0.74 -10.20
CA ASP A 26 16.21 -0.16 -11.34
C ASP A 26 15.51 -0.47 -12.65
N ALA A 27 15.07 -1.71 -12.84
CA ALA A 27 14.25 -2.10 -14.00
C ALA A 27 12.92 -1.31 -14.04
N LEU A 28 12.26 -1.11 -12.90
CA LEU A 28 11.07 -0.25 -12.82
C LEU A 28 11.38 1.20 -13.17
N SER A 29 12.52 1.73 -12.72
CA SER A 29 12.98 3.09 -13.03
C SER A 29 13.30 3.28 -14.52
N ALA A 30 13.58 2.22 -15.27
CA ALA A 30 13.76 2.29 -16.72
C ALA A 30 12.46 2.67 -17.45
N GLU A 31 11.30 2.27 -16.93
CA GLU A 31 10.00 2.45 -17.59
C GLU A 31 9.10 3.50 -16.92
N LEU A 32 9.21 3.66 -15.59
CA LEU A 32 8.26 4.42 -14.77
C LEU A 32 8.96 5.45 -13.88
N GLU A 33 8.28 6.56 -13.61
CA GLU A 33 8.57 7.38 -12.42
C GLU A 33 7.72 6.81 -11.28
N TRP A 34 8.34 6.32 -10.21
CA TRP A 34 7.60 5.56 -9.20
C TRP A 34 7.87 6.03 -7.77
N ARG A 35 6.87 5.80 -6.92
CA ARG A 35 7.02 5.82 -5.46
C ARG A 35 6.39 4.57 -4.85
N GLN A 36 7.05 4.03 -3.84
CA GLN A 36 6.57 2.87 -3.09
C GLN A 36 6.28 3.25 -1.66
N MET A 37 5.05 2.99 -1.20
CA MET A 37 4.72 3.06 0.22
C MET A 37 5.13 1.78 0.94
N GLY A 38 5.46 1.92 2.21
CA GLY A 38 5.80 0.79 3.06
C GLY A 38 6.13 1.25 4.47
N THR A 39 6.83 0.39 5.20
CA THR A 39 7.39 0.69 6.52
C THR A 39 8.90 0.56 6.48
N GLY A 40 9.62 1.39 7.22
CA GLY A 40 11.08 1.40 7.24
C GLY A 40 11.64 2.81 7.38
N ARG A 41 12.94 2.96 7.10
CA ARG A 41 13.63 4.25 7.05
C ARG A 41 14.57 4.25 5.85
N SER A 42 14.50 5.29 5.04
CA SER A 42 15.36 5.50 3.87
C SER A 42 15.51 7.00 3.62
N SER A 43 16.67 7.39 3.07
CA SER A 43 16.90 8.72 2.51
C SER A 43 16.38 8.83 1.06
N ASP A 44 16.09 7.72 0.40
CA ASP A 44 15.61 7.71 -0.99
C ASP A 44 14.14 8.18 -1.06
N PRO A 45 13.86 9.31 -1.75
CA PRO A 45 12.51 9.88 -1.84
C PRO A 45 11.53 9.02 -2.66
N ARG A 46 12.01 8.01 -3.40
CA ARG A 46 11.16 7.01 -4.06
C ARG A 46 10.42 6.14 -3.04
N PHE A 47 10.92 6.04 -1.81
CA PHE A 47 10.30 5.25 -0.75
C PHE A 47 9.54 6.14 0.23
N ALA A 48 8.22 6.21 0.10
CA ALA A 48 7.33 6.92 1.01
C ALA A 48 7.04 6.08 2.26
N LEU A 49 8.05 5.90 3.13
CA LEU A 49 8.00 4.98 4.25
C LEU A 49 7.36 5.59 5.50
N ALA A 50 6.45 4.82 6.12
CA ALA A 50 6.00 5.08 7.47
C ALA A 50 7.06 4.62 8.47
N PRO A 51 7.38 5.44 9.50
CA PRO A 51 8.28 5.01 10.56
C PRO A 51 7.64 3.84 11.32
N PRO A 52 8.45 2.90 11.83
CA PRO A 52 7.96 1.81 12.65
C PRO A 52 7.28 2.36 13.92
N PHE A 53 6.13 1.79 14.27
CA PHE A 53 5.40 2.18 15.48
C PHE A 53 6.10 1.64 16.75
N PRO A 54 6.16 2.38 17.88
CA PRO A 54 6.87 1.96 19.09
C PRO A 54 6.36 0.63 19.65
N LEU A 55 5.04 0.43 19.62
CA LEU A 55 4.41 -0.82 20.01
C LEU A 55 4.31 -1.74 18.79
N ARG A 56 5.30 -2.62 18.59
CA ARG A 56 5.41 -3.52 17.42
C ARG A 56 4.13 -4.32 17.13
N ARG A 57 3.35 -4.68 18.17
CA ARG A 57 2.08 -5.40 18.04
C ARG A 57 0.98 -4.57 17.37
N LEU A 58 1.01 -3.25 17.50
CA LEU A 58 0.03 -2.32 16.93
C LEU A 58 0.50 -1.70 15.61
N ASP A 59 1.72 -1.99 15.16
CA ASP A 59 2.33 -1.42 13.96
C ASP A 59 1.47 -1.64 12.70
N GLY A 60 0.82 -2.80 12.57
CA GLY A 60 -0.09 -3.07 11.46
C GLY A 60 -1.34 -2.22 11.50
N LEU A 61 -2.00 -2.16 12.66
CA LEU A 61 -3.20 -1.35 12.86
C LEU A 61 -2.90 0.13 12.62
N ALA A 62 -1.82 0.65 13.22
CA ALA A 62 -1.38 2.03 13.04
C ALA A 62 -1.05 2.36 11.58
N PHE A 63 -0.45 1.40 10.83
CA PHE A 63 -0.19 1.58 9.41
C PHE A 63 -1.48 1.77 8.62
N TYR A 64 -2.45 0.85 8.76
CA TYR A 64 -3.69 0.86 8.00
C TYR A 64 -4.61 2.04 8.37
N LEU A 65 -4.70 2.41 9.64
CA LEU A 65 -5.49 3.58 10.08
C LEU A 65 -4.94 4.89 9.51
N ALA A 66 -3.61 5.02 9.42
CA ALA A 66 -2.97 6.22 8.85
C ALA A 66 -2.85 6.17 7.32
N LEU A 67 -3.12 5.02 6.69
CA LEU A 67 -2.87 4.81 5.26
C LEU A 67 -3.65 5.79 4.37
N PRO A 68 -4.96 6.05 4.57
CA PRO A 68 -5.70 6.97 3.72
C PRO A 68 -5.11 8.38 3.68
N PHE A 69 -4.69 8.90 4.84
CA PHE A 69 -4.09 10.22 4.95
C PHE A 69 -2.72 10.30 4.28
N ARG A 70 -1.90 9.25 4.45
CA ARG A 70 -0.58 9.17 3.81
C ARG A 70 -0.73 9.08 2.30
N VAL A 71 -1.62 8.24 1.80
CA VAL A 71 -1.90 8.11 0.36
C VAL A 71 -2.43 9.45 -0.18
N ALA A 72 -3.40 10.09 0.47
CA ALA A 72 -3.93 11.39 0.05
C ALA A 72 -2.84 12.47 -0.04
N ARG A 73 -1.88 12.46 0.89
CA ARG A 73 -0.71 13.35 0.84
C ARG A 73 0.18 13.07 -0.37
N GLU A 74 0.48 11.80 -0.67
CA GLU A 74 1.27 11.45 -1.85
C GLU A 74 0.52 11.71 -3.16
N LEU A 75 -0.80 11.51 -3.21
CA LEU A 75 -1.61 11.89 -4.36
C LEU A 75 -1.46 13.38 -4.69
N ARG A 76 -1.45 14.25 -3.67
CA ARG A 76 -1.27 15.71 -3.86
C ARG A 76 0.17 16.09 -4.21
N ARG A 77 1.16 15.42 -3.61
CA ARG A 77 2.60 15.77 -3.75
C ARG A 77 3.23 15.18 -5.01
N PHE A 78 3.04 13.89 -5.24
CA PHE A 78 3.65 13.17 -6.35
C PHE A 78 2.81 13.27 -7.63
N ARG A 79 1.48 13.45 -7.49
CA ARG A 79 0.51 13.48 -8.58
C ARG A 79 0.67 12.29 -9.54
N PRO A 80 0.55 11.05 -9.03
CA PRO A 80 0.66 9.87 -9.88
C PRO A 80 -0.49 9.79 -10.89
N ASP A 81 -0.21 9.22 -12.07
CA ASP A 81 -1.22 8.91 -13.08
C ASP A 81 -2.11 7.73 -12.62
N ALA A 82 -1.51 6.78 -11.90
CA ALA A 82 -2.19 5.64 -11.31
C ALA A 82 -1.63 5.23 -9.94
N VAL A 83 -2.47 4.59 -9.13
CA VAL A 83 -2.09 3.92 -7.89
C VAL A 83 -2.27 2.41 -8.05
N LEU A 84 -1.24 1.62 -7.79
CA LEU A 84 -1.29 0.16 -7.70
C LEU A 84 -1.43 -0.26 -6.23
N ALA A 85 -2.58 -0.82 -5.85
CA ALA A 85 -2.86 -1.27 -4.49
C ALA A 85 -2.70 -2.79 -4.37
N GLN A 86 -1.77 -3.24 -3.52
CA GLN A 86 -1.37 -4.65 -3.34
C GLN A 86 -2.33 -5.43 -2.44
N GLY A 87 -3.61 -5.44 -2.79
CA GLY A 87 -4.70 -6.08 -2.03
C GLY A 87 -6.00 -5.29 -2.07
N LEU A 88 -7.12 -5.96 -1.79
CA LEU A 88 -8.44 -5.32 -1.78
C LEU A 88 -8.64 -4.41 -0.57
N GLN A 89 -8.09 -4.77 0.59
CA GLN A 89 -8.15 -3.92 1.79
C GLN A 89 -7.37 -2.61 1.56
N GLU A 90 -6.18 -2.71 0.97
CA GLU A 90 -5.39 -1.56 0.53
C GLU A 90 -6.15 -0.75 -0.52
N THR A 91 -6.80 -1.41 -1.48
CA THR A 91 -7.61 -0.75 -2.51
C THR A 91 -8.73 0.09 -1.90
N ALA A 92 -9.48 -0.46 -0.94
CA ALA A 92 -10.54 0.27 -0.25
C ALA A 92 -10.00 1.54 0.46
N LEU A 93 -8.85 1.42 1.13
CA LEU A 93 -8.20 2.56 1.80
C LEU A 93 -7.64 3.58 0.81
N VAL A 94 -7.17 3.15 -0.37
CA VAL A 94 -6.74 4.04 -1.46
C VAL A 94 -7.93 4.78 -2.08
N LEU A 95 -9.09 4.12 -2.25
CA LEU A 95 -10.31 4.77 -2.72
C LEU A 95 -10.78 5.85 -1.74
N LEU A 96 -10.74 5.56 -0.44
CA LEU A 96 -10.99 6.56 0.61
C LEU A 96 -9.97 7.71 0.53
N ALA A 97 -8.68 7.41 0.38
CA ALA A 97 -7.63 8.42 0.20
C ALA A 97 -7.89 9.33 -1.01
N ARG A 98 -8.33 8.75 -2.13
CA ARG A 98 -8.67 9.47 -3.36
C ARG A 98 -9.83 10.42 -3.13
N ALA A 99 -10.88 9.98 -2.43
CA ALA A 99 -12.00 10.83 -2.04
C ALA A 99 -11.55 11.99 -1.13
N LEU A 100 -10.70 11.71 -0.12
CA LEU A 100 -10.10 12.72 0.75
C LEU A 100 -9.20 13.71 0.00
N ALA A 101 -8.47 13.23 -1.01
CA ALA A 101 -7.61 14.05 -1.86
C ALA A 101 -8.40 14.88 -2.87
N ARG A 102 -9.63 14.45 -3.22
CA ARG A 102 -10.47 15.02 -4.28
C ARG A 102 -9.77 15.05 -5.64
N LEU A 103 -9.08 13.95 -5.97
CA LEU A 103 -8.34 13.79 -7.22
C LEU A 103 -8.89 12.63 -8.05
N PRO A 104 -8.91 12.73 -9.39
CA PRO A 104 -9.45 11.69 -10.28
C PRO A 104 -8.45 10.56 -10.56
N THR A 105 -7.43 10.37 -9.73
CA THR A 105 -6.35 9.40 -9.97
C THR A 105 -6.90 7.98 -10.18
N LYS A 106 -6.37 7.29 -11.20
CA LYS A 106 -6.74 5.90 -11.51
C LYS A 106 -6.25 4.97 -10.39
N VAL A 107 -7.07 4.01 -10.00
CA VAL A 107 -6.72 3.02 -8.97
C VAL A 107 -6.77 1.63 -9.62
N ILE A 108 -5.65 0.92 -9.54
CA ILE A 108 -5.46 -0.43 -10.04
C ILE A 108 -5.44 -1.35 -8.82
N ALA A 109 -6.44 -2.21 -8.72
CA ALA A 109 -6.52 -3.21 -7.66
C ALA A 109 -5.72 -4.45 -8.08
N ASP A 110 -4.66 -4.77 -7.33
CA ASP A 110 -3.85 -5.95 -7.56
C ASP A 110 -4.39 -7.11 -6.69
N VAL A 111 -5.27 -7.90 -7.29
CA VAL A 111 -5.97 -8.99 -6.61
C VAL A 111 -5.08 -10.23 -6.59
N HIS A 112 -4.44 -10.48 -5.45
CA HIS A 112 -3.62 -11.67 -5.24
C HIS A 112 -4.46 -12.80 -4.62
N GLY A 113 -4.64 -13.91 -5.35
CA GLY A 113 -5.26 -15.14 -4.83
C GLY A 113 -6.72 -14.97 -4.36
N ASP A 114 -7.17 -15.88 -3.49
CA ASP A 114 -8.46 -15.74 -2.82
C ASP A 114 -8.37 -14.62 -1.77
N TRP A 115 -8.81 -13.42 -2.16
CA TRP A 115 -8.86 -12.26 -1.28
C TRP A 115 -9.86 -12.43 -0.11
N ARG A 116 -10.77 -13.42 -0.20
CA ARG A 116 -11.63 -13.83 0.91
C ARG A 116 -10.87 -14.69 1.91
N ALA A 117 -9.75 -15.30 1.54
CA ALA A 117 -8.88 -16.03 2.45
C ALA A 117 -8.09 -15.00 3.28
N PRO A 118 -8.42 -14.82 4.57
CA PRO A 118 -8.21 -13.56 5.27
C PRO A 118 -6.81 -12.93 5.25
N THR A 119 -6.84 -11.64 5.61
CA THR A 119 -5.72 -10.78 6.05
C THR A 119 -4.51 -11.55 6.60
N ARG A 120 -3.30 -11.00 6.37
CA ARG A 120 -1.96 -11.57 6.64
C ARG A 120 -1.69 -12.14 8.07
N LEU A 121 -2.70 -12.28 8.92
CA LEU A 121 -2.74 -13.09 10.14
C LEU A 121 -2.73 -14.61 9.84
N TYR A 122 -1.89 -15.08 8.92
CA TYR A 122 -1.73 -16.50 8.65
C TYR A 122 -1.33 -17.23 9.94
N GLY A 123 -2.12 -18.22 10.36
CA GLY A 123 -1.90 -19.00 11.59
C GLY A 123 -2.45 -18.40 12.90
N SER A 124 -3.05 -17.20 12.90
CA SER A 124 -3.61 -16.60 14.11
C SER A 124 -5.13 -16.79 14.22
N ARG A 125 -5.63 -17.19 15.40
CA ARG A 125 -7.08 -17.27 15.69
C ARG A 125 -7.78 -15.91 15.62
N ALA A 126 -7.05 -14.80 15.80
CA ALA A 126 -7.58 -13.45 15.70
C ALA A 126 -8.04 -13.09 14.27
N ARG A 127 -7.65 -13.89 13.26
CA ARG A 127 -8.10 -13.79 11.87
C ARG A 127 -9.63 -13.74 11.75
N ARG A 128 -10.35 -14.51 12.60
CA ARG A 128 -11.82 -14.58 12.59
C ARG A 128 -12.51 -13.27 12.95
N LEU A 129 -11.83 -12.37 13.66
CA LEU A 129 -12.41 -11.07 14.02
C LEU A 129 -12.49 -10.13 12.81
N LEU A 130 -11.78 -10.44 11.73
CA LEU A 130 -11.75 -9.64 10.50
C LEU A 130 -12.67 -10.21 9.41
N ASP A 131 -13.32 -11.35 9.66
CA ASP A 131 -14.24 -11.98 8.70
C ASP A 131 -15.48 -11.11 8.43
N PRO A 132 -16.19 -10.54 9.44
CA PRO A 132 -17.38 -9.72 9.16
C PRO A 132 -17.14 -8.49 8.27
N PRO A 133 -16.09 -7.66 8.48
CA PRO A 133 -15.80 -6.56 7.56
C PRO A 133 -15.27 -7.06 6.20
N ALA A 134 -14.55 -8.18 6.14
CA ALA A 134 -14.14 -8.79 4.87
C ALA A 134 -15.35 -9.25 4.06
N ASP A 135 -16.35 -9.88 4.69
CA ASP A 135 -17.60 -10.29 4.06
C ASP A 135 -18.48 -9.11 3.63
N ALA A 136 -18.43 -8.00 4.36
CA ALA A 136 -19.09 -6.76 3.95
C ALA A 136 -18.45 -6.16 2.70
N LEU A 137 -17.11 -6.07 2.66
CA LEU A 137 -16.36 -5.67 1.46
C LEU A 137 -16.62 -6.64 0.30
N ALA A 138 -16.80 -7.93 0.59
CA ALA A 138 -17.05 -8.94 -0.41
C ALA A 138 -18.40 -8.79 -1.12
N ARG A 139 -19.42 -8.32 -0.39
CA ARG A 139 -20.77 -8.13 -0.91
C ARG A 139 -20.90 -6.90 -1.81
N ILE A 140 -20.00 -5.93 -1.67
CA ILE A 140 -19.99 -4.71 -2.49
C ILE A 140 -19.14 -4.83 -3.77
N GLY A 141 -18.62 -6.03 -4.07
CA GLY A 141 -18.01 -6.33 -5.37
C GLY A 141 -16.67 -5.64 -5.63
N LEU A 142 -15.89 -5.39 -4.58
CA LEU A 142 -14.44 -5.21 -4.71
C LEU A 142 -13.76 -6.56 -4.92
#